data_AF-A0A945A7N3-F1
#
_entry.id   AF-A0A945A7N3-F1
#
_cell.length_a   1.000
_cell.length_b   1.000
_cell.length_c   1.000
_cell.angle_alpha   90.00
_cell.angle_beta   90.00
_cell.angle_gamma   90.00
#
_symmetry.space_group_name_H-M   'P 1'
#
loop_
_entity.id
_entity.type
_entity.pdbx_description
1 polymer ?
#
loop_
_entity_poly.entity_id
_entity_poly.type
_entity_poly.pdbx_seq_one_letter_code
_entity_poly.pdbx_strand_id
1 'polypeptide(L)' 'MSLPLSEAICKYWVPWQGLDWPIDWDAVFGRSGELVVEIGFGNGQFLVDLAQQHPDRNFVGIERAWSS' A
#
# COMPACT_ATOMS: atom_id res chain seq x y z
N MET A 1 -15.34 -9.06 -2.00
CA MET A 1 -15.15 -8.69 -3.42
C MET A 1 -13.80 -8.02 -3.53
N SER A 2 -12.87 -8.57 -4.32
CA SER A 2 -11.61 -7.90 -4.65
C SER A 2 -11.90 -6.77 -5.65
N LEU A 3 -11.41 -5.57 -5.37
CA LEU A 3 -11.42 -4.48 -6.35
C LEU A 3 -10.38 -4.80 -7.44
N PRO A 4 -10.65 -4.48 -8.71
CA PRO A 4 -9.61 -4.48 -9.75
C PRO A 4 -8.43 -3.61 -9.32
N LEU A 5 -7.19 -4.01 -9.68
CA LEU A 5 -5.99 -3.29 -9.28
C LEU A 5 -6.03 -1.79 -9.64
N SER A 6 -6.55 -1.47 -10.83
CA SER A 6 -6.71 -0.08 -11.28
C SER A 6 -7.59 0.76 -10.34
N GLU A 7 -8.68 0.19 -9.83
CA GLU A 7 -9.57 0.87 -8.88
C GLU A 7 -8.97 0.93 -7.47
N ALA A 8 -8.33 -0.16 -7.04
CA ALA A 8 -7.65 -0.22 -5.75
C ALA A 8 -6.54 0.83 -5.65
N ILE A 9 -5.75 0.99 -6.70
CA ILE A 9 -4.70 2.02 -6.75
C ILE A 9 -5.30 3.42 -6.63
N CYS A 10 -6.33 3.76 -7.42
CA CYS A 10 -6.97 5.07 -7.30
C CYS A 10 -7.51 5.36 -5.90
N LYS A 11 -8.03 4.33 -5.22
CA LYS A 11 -8.60 4.47 -3.87
C LYS A 11 -7.54 4.55 -2.78
N TYR A 12 -6.46 3.78 -2.89
CA TYR A 12 -5.45 3.59 -1.84
C TYR A 12 -4.10 4.24 -2.18
N TRP A 13 -4.06 5.10 -3.20
CA TRP A 13 -2.88 5.88 -3.56
C TRP A 13 -2.48 6.83 -2.43
N VAL A 14 -1.21 6.78 -2.03
CA VAL A 14 -0.62 7.74 -1.10
C VAL A 14 0.09 8.81 -1.91
N PRO A 15 -0.33 10.10 -1.86
CA PRO A 15 0.28 11.21 -2.59
C PRO A 15 1.60 11.65 -1.95
N TRP A 16 2.57 10.73 -1.86
CA TRP A 16 3.80 10.82 -1.06
C TRP A 16 4.69 12.04 -1.35
N GLN A 17 4.61 12.61 -2.56
CA GLN A 17 5.36 13.80 -2.93
C GLN A 17 4.87 15.07 -2.23
N GLY A 18 3.60 15.09 -1.80
CA GLY A 18 2.98 16.23 -1.12
C GLY A 18 2.87 16.06 0.40
N LEU A 19 3.47 15.01 0.96
CA LEU A 19 3.45 14.73 2.40
C LEU A 19 4.73 15.23 3.08
N ASP A 20 4.62 15.52 4.37
CA ASP A 20 5.79 15.77 5.22
C ASP A 20 6.60 14.49 5.42
N TRP A 21 7.92 14.65 5.49
CA TRP A 21 8.86 13.54 5.63
C TRP A 21 9.59 13.57 6.99
N PRO A 22 9.74 12.40 7.66
CA PRO A 22 9.25 11.08 7.25
C PRO A 22 7.72 10.97 7.30
N ILE A 23 7.12 10.17 6.39
CA ILE A 23 5.67 9.93 6.38
C ILE A 23 5.23 9.32 7.71
N ASP A 24 4.18 9.89 8.31
CA ASP A 24 3.47 9.30 9.44
C ASP A 24 2.53 8.20 8.94
N TRP A 25 3.02 6.96 8.96
CA TRP A 25 2.27 5.80 8.49
C TRP A 25 1.08 5.47 9.40
N ASP A 26 1.16 5.75 10.69
CA ASP A 26 0.05 5.50 11.61
C ASP A 26 -1.12 6.42 11.26
N ALA A 27 -0.84 7.68 10.91
CA ALA A 27 -1.85 8.61 10.40
C ALA A 27 -2.42 8.17 9.04
N VAL A 28 -1.58 7.66 8.12
CA VAL A 28 -2.03 7.16 6.80
C VAL A 28 -2.97 5.96 6.95
N PHE A 29 -2.64 5.00 7.82
CA PHE A 29 -3.44 3.80 8.05
C PHE A 29 -4.58 4.00 9.07
N GLY A 30 -4.56 5.09 9.85
CA GLY A 30 -5.49 5.33 10.95
C GLY A 30 -5.31 4.38 12.14
N ARG A 31 -4.17 3.67 12.21
CA ARG A 31 -3.83 2.71 13.25
C ARG A 31 -2.32 2.49 13.29
N SER A 32 -1.81 2.08 14.45
CA SER A 32 -0.45 1.57 14.57
C SER A 32 -0.32 0.13 14.11
N GLY A 33 0.85 -0.23 13.60
CA GLY A 33 1.18 -1.59 13.18
C GLY A 33 2.59 -1.68 12.59
N GLU A 34 3.15 -2.89 12.55
CA GLU A 34 4.41 -3.13 11.84
C GLU A 34 4.25 -2.75 10.37
N LEU A 35 5.11 -1.86 9.88
CA LEU A 35 5.12 -1.47 8.48
C LEU A 35 5.94 -2.45 7.66
N VAL A 36 5.30 -3.10 6.70
CA VAL A 36 5.91 -3.99 5.72
C VAL A 36 5.87 -3.31 4.35
N VAL A 37 7.02 -3.21 3.70
CA VAL A 37 7.15 -2.55 2.39
C VAL A 37 7.57 -3.55 1.33
N GLU A 38 6.82 -3.60 0.22
CA GLU A 38 7.17 -4.36 -0.97
C GLU A 38 7.59 -3.42 -2.11
N ILE A 39 8.83 -3.57 -2.57
CA ILE A 39 9.37 -2.82 -3.72
C ILE A 39 9.24 -3.69 -4.96
N GLY A 40 8.57 -3.19 -6.00
CA GLY A 40 8.25 -3.95 -7.21
C GLY A 40 7.06 -4.88 -7.02
N PHE A 41 5.96 -4.38 -6.45
CA PHE A 41 4.78 -5.20 -6.15
C PHE A 41 4.04 -5.72 -7.41
N GLY A 42 4.39 -5.23 -8.61
CA GLY A 42 3.79 -5.68 -9.86
C GLY A 42 2.28 -5.49 -9.87
N ASN A 43 1.53 -6.60 -9.93
CA ASN A 43 0.06 -6.57 -9.91
C ASN A 43 -0.56 -6.54 -8.49
N GLY A 44 0.26 -6.57 -7.45
CA GLY A 44 -0.16 -6.47 -6.05
C GLY A 44 -0.78 -7.73 -5.46
N GLN A 45 -0.84 -8.85 -6.18
CA GLN A 45 -1.48 -10.08 -5.69
C GLN A 45 -0.80 -10.59 -4.41
N PHE A 46 0.53 -10.69 -4.43
CA PHE A 46 1.29 -11.18 -3.27
C PHE A 46 1.18 -10.23 -2.07
N LEU A 47 1.28 -8.91 -2.31
CA LEU A 47 1.10 -7.88 -1.29
C LEU A 47 -0.26 -8.00 -0.58
N VAL A 48 -1.34 -8.16 -1.36
CA VAL A 48 -2.70 -8.30 -0.84
C VAL A 48 -2.87 -9.61 -0.08
N ASP A 49 -2.33 -10.71 -0.59
CA ASP A 49 -2.42 -12.02 0.06
C ASP A 49 -1.71 -12.01 1.42
N LEU A 50 -0.56 -11.34 1.54
CA LEU A 50 0.12 -11.14 2.81
C LEU A 50 -0.66 -10.24 3.76
N ALA A 51 -1.24 -9.15 3.26
CA ALA A 51 -2.06 -8.24 4.06
C ALA A 51 -3.31 -8.93 4.64
N GLN A 52 -3.91 -9.86 3.89
CA GLN A 52 -5.04 -10.66 4.37
C GLN A 52 -4.63 -11.67 5.43
N GLN A 53 -3.44 -12.25 5.32
CA GLN A 53 -2.91 -13.23 6.29
C GLN A 53 -2.42 -12.58 7.59
N HIS A 54 -1.98 -11.32 7.52
CA HIS A 54 -1.43 -10.55 8.65
C HIS A 54 -2.16 -9.22 8.86
N PRO A 55 -3.46 -9.23 9.24
CA PRO A 55 -4.27 -8.01 9.39
C PRO A 55 -3.77 -7.06 10.48
N ASP A 56 -2.90 -7.53 11.37
CA ASP A 56 -2.22 -6.74 12.40
C ASP A 56 -1.15 -5.80 11.84
N ARG A 57 -0.66 -6.04 10.61
CA ARG A 57 0.44 -5.27 9.98
C ARG A 57 -0.05 -4.34 8.88
N ASN A 58 0.72 -3.29 8.63
CA ASN A 58 0.47 -2.28 7.61
C ASN A 58 1.33 -2.58 6.38
N PHE A 59 0.72 -2.71 5.20
CA PHE A 59 1.42 -3.10 3.97
C PHE A 59 1.42 -1.96 2.95
N VAL A 60 2.60 -1.60 2.44
CA VAL A 60 2.78 -0.57 1.41
C VAL A 60 3.54 -1.14 0.22
N GLY A 61 2.98 -0.95 -0.97
CA GLY A 61 3.64 -1.29 -2.23
C GLY A 61 4.25 -0.07 -2.89
N ILE A 62 5.47 -0.20 -3.42
CA ILE A 62 6.12 0.78 -4.30
C ILE A 62 6.36 0.14 -5.66
N GLU A 63 5.85 0.73 -6.74
CA GLU A 63 6.06 0.26 -8.12
C GLU A 63 6.44 1.44 -9.02
N ARG A 64 7.42 1.24 -9.89
CA ARG A 64 7.89 2.23 -10.87
C ARG A 64 7.23 2.07 -12.22
N ALA A 65 7.00 0.83 -12.65
CA ALA A 65 6.54 0.48 -14.00
C ALA A 65 5.01 0.40 -14.09
N TRP A 66 4.30 1.17 -13.27
CA TRP A 66 2.85 1.28 -13.40
C TRP A 66 2.52 2.19 -14.59
N SER A 67 2.17 1.59 -15.72
CA SER A 67 1.57 2.29 -16.85
C SER A 67 0.05 2.22 -16.72
N SER A 68 -0.57 3.40 -16.70
CA SER A 68 -2.03 3.59 -16.85
C SER A 68 -2.59 2.89 -18.08
#